data_AF-A0A529YE34-F1
#
_entry.id   AF-A0A529YE34-F1
#
_cell.length_a   1.000
_cell.length_b   1.000
_cell.length_c   1.000
_cell.angle_alpha   90.00
_cell.angle_beta   90.00
_cell.angle_gamma   90.00
#
_symmetry.space_group_name_H-M   'P 1'
#
loop_
_entity.id
_entity.type
_entity.pdbx_description
1 polymer ?
#
loop_
_entity_poly.entity_id
_entity_poly.type
_entity_poly.pdbx_seq_one_letter_code
_entity_poly.pdbx_strand_id
1 'polypeptide(L)'
;MCQSCLSWYARCIAPYLVHAGCSAGAFARMRRRMIPRAEGIVVEVGFGSGLNLPYYDAARVERLVGVDPDGTMLGLAESKSRSLSFEVECLRANGERLPLSDDLADTVVVTYAFCTIPDPQA
;
A
#
# COMPACT_ATOMS: atom_id res chain seq x y z
N MET A 1 4.25 6.60 -14.65
CA MET A 1 4.62 5.91 -15.91
C MET A 1 3.34 5.46 -16.64
N CYS A 2 3.26 5.63 -17.96
CA CYS A 2 2.07 5.28 -18.77
C CYS A 2 1.93 3.75 -18.89
N GLN A 3 0.76 3.20 -18.51
CA GLN A 3 0.53 1.75 -18.40
C GLN A 3 0.59 0.99 -19.74
N SER A 4 0.42 1.69 -20.86
CA SER A 4 0.50 1.13 -22.21
C SER A 4 1.92 0.74 -22.63
N CYS A 5 2.95 1.12 -21.86
CA CYS A 5 4.35 0.79 -22.13
C CYS A 5 4.90 -0.37 -21.28
N LEU A 6 4.13 -0.91 -20.32
CA LEU A 6 4.58 -2.01 -19.47
C LEU A 6 4.49 -3.34 -20.20
N SER A 7 5.52 -4.17 -20.06
CA SER A 7 5.55 -5.51 -20.63
C SER A 7 4.42 -6.37 -20.05
N TRP A 8 3.99 -7.39 -20.82
CA TRP A 8 3.01 -8.36 -20.34
C TRP A 8 3.43 -9.00 -19.00
N TYR A 9 4.73 -9.32 -18.85
CA TYR A 9 5.30 -9.80 -17.59
C TYR A 9 5.03 -8.84 -16.43
N ALA A 10 5.33 -7.55 -16.61
CA ALA A 10 5.18 -6.55 -15.56
C ALA A 10 3.71 -6.36 -15.13
N ARG A 11 2.77 -6.57 -16.04
CA ARG A 11 1.33 -6.43 -15.76
C ARG A 11 0.68 -7.67 -15.17
N CYS A 12 1.09 -8.86 -15.65
CA CYS A 12 0.35 -10.10 -15.43
C CYS A 12 1.07 -11.11 -14.54
N ILE A 13 2.40 -11.02 -14.40
CA ILE A 13 3.20 -11.97 -13.62
C ILE A 13 3.83 -11.30 -12.41
N ALA A 14 4.55 -10.19 -12.63
CA ALA A 14 5.31 -9.52 -11.59
C ALA A 14 4.48 -9.19 -10.32
N PRO A 15 3.22 -8.69 -10.41
CA PRO A 15 2.43 -8.34 -9.23
C PRO A 15 2.20 -9.55 -8.30
N TYR A 16 1.92 -10.71 -8.90
CA TYR A 16 1.67 -11.96 -8.16
C TYR A 16 2.95 -12.55 -7.58
N LEU A 17 4.08 -12.46 -8.30
CA LEU A 17 5.38 -12.88 -7.77
C LEU A 17 5.82 -12.00 -6.59
N VAL A 18 5.67 -10.68 -6.72
CA VAL A 18 5.97 -9.72 -5.66
C VAL A 18 5.04 -9.96 -4.47
N HIS A 19 3.73 -10.13 -4.70
CA HIS A 19 2.78 -10.49 -3.64
C HIS A 19 3.21 -11.75 -2.89
N ALA A 20 3.55 -12.84 -3.61
CA ALA A 20 3.99 -14.08 -2.99
C ALA A 20 5.27 -13.90 -2.16
N GLY A 21 6.28 -13.23 -2.72
CA GLY A 21 7.54 -12.95 -2.01
C GLY A 21 7.32 -12.10 -0.76
N CYS A 22 6.60 -10.99 -0.89
CA CYS A 22 6.31 -10.07 0.21
C CYS A 22 5.37 -10.67 1.27
N SER A 23 4.66 -11.76 0.97
CA SER A 23 3.83 -12.52 1.91
C SER A 23 4.65 -13.44 2.83
N ALA A 24 5.95 -13.62 2.57
CA ALA A 24 6.80 -14.49 3.37
C ALA A 24 6.87 -14.05 4.86
N GLY A 25 7.02 -15.04 5.75
CA GLY A 25 6.95 -14.83 7.20
C GLY A 25 7.97 -13.83 7.77
N ALA A 26 9.13 -13.65 7.11
CA ALA A 26 10.11 -12.65 7.50
C ALA A 26 9.53 -11.22 7.42
N PHE A 27 8.81 -10.90 6.35
CA PHE A 27 8.17 -9.61 6.16
C PHE A 27 6.97 -9.43 7.10
N ALA A 28 6.17 -10.48 7.30
CA ALA A 28 5.05 -10.48 8.24
C ALA A 28 5.46 -10.14 9.67
N ARG A 29 6.65 -10.61 10.11
CA ARG A 29 7.18 -10.32 11.45
C ARG A 29 7.38 -8.82 11.68
N MET A 30 7.90 -8.11 10.68
CA MET A 30 8.08 -6.65 10.78
C MET A 30 6.73 -5.95 10.77
N ARG A 31 5.78 -6.39 9.94
CA ARG A 31 4.43 -5.82 9.88
C ARG A 31 3.74 -5.86 11.24
N ARG A 32 3.77 -7.00 11.93
CA ARG A 32 3.21 -7.16 13.28
C ARG A 32 3.81 -6.20 14.31
N ARG A 33 5.06 -5.77 14.12
CA ARG A 33 5.74 -4.85 15.05
C ARG A 33 5.45 -3.39 14.73
N MET A 34 5.35 -3.04 13.46
CA MET A 34 5.32 -1.66 13.01
C MET A 34 3.89 -1.16 12.71
N ILE A 35 3.08 -1.95 12.01
CA ILE A 35 1.77 -1.51 11.51
C ILE A 35 0.75 -1.17 12.62
N PRO A 36 0.67 -1.91 13.75
CA PRO A 36 -0.27 -1.56 14.82
C PRO A 36 0.01 -0.22 15.50
N ARG A 37 1.13 0.45 15.18
CA ARG A 37 1.48 1.77 15.73
C ARG A 37 0.79 2.92 15.03
N ALA A 38 0.32 2.73 13.80
CA ALA A 38 -0.37 3.74 13.02
C ALA A 38 -1.73 4.07 13.62
N GLU A 39 -2.10 5.35 13.57
CA GLU A 39 -3.34 5.87 14.16
C GLU A 39 -3.86 7.09 13.39
N GLY A 40 -5.14 7.42 13.59
CA GLY A 40 -5.84 8.52 12.93
C GLY A 40 -6.11 8.26 11.46
N ILE A 41 -5.94 9.28 10.63
CA ILE A 41 -5.96 9.19 9.17
C ILE A 41 -4.58 8.72 8.70
N VAL A 42 -4.53 7.50 8.17
CA VAL A 42 -3.30 6.86 7.72
C VAL A 42 -3.17 6.95 6.20
N VAL A 43 -2.00 7.35 5.71
CA VAL A 43 -1.64 7.27 4.29
C VAL A 43 -0.55 6.21 4.12
N GLU A 44 -0.82 5.19 3.30
CA GLU A 44 0.14 4.14 3.01
C GLU A 44 0.70 4.27 1.58
N VAL A 45 2.00 4.55 1.46
CA VAL A 45 2.68 4.65 0.16
C VAL A 45 3.27 3.30 -0.23
N GLY A 46 2.92 2.83 -1.43
CA GLY A 46 3.24 1.48 -1.89
C GLY A 46 2.33 0.44 -1.24
N PHE A 47 1.03 0.72 -1.23
CA PHE A 47 0.00 -0.12 -0.61
C PHE A 47 -0.03 -1.55 -1.18
N GLY A 48 0.32 -1.68 -2.47
CA GLY A 48 0.39 -2.94 -3.16
C GLY A 48 -0.90 -3.75 -3.02
N SER A 49 -0.74 -5.01 -2.62
CA SER A 49 -1.83 -5.99 -2.50
C SER A 49 -2.49 -6.01 -1.11
N GLY A 50 -2.28 -4.94 -0.33
CA GLY A 50 -2.89 -4.77 1.01
C GLY A 50 -2.36 -5.77 2.04
N LEU A 51 -1.09 -6.14 1.98
CA LEU A 51 -0.50 -7.11 2.92
C LEU A 51 -0.36 -6.58 4.35
N ASN A 52 -0.47 -5.26 4.53
CA ASN A 52 -0.46 -4.62 5.83
C ASN A 52 -1.84 -4.62 6.51
N LEU A 53 -2.93 -4.78 5.74
CA LEU A 53 -4.32 -4.67 6.22
C LEU A 53 -4.62 -5.48 7.49
N PRO A 54 -4.21 -6.76 7.61
CA PRO A 54 -4.50 -7.56 8.80
C PRO A 54 -3.77 -7.12 10.08
N TYR A 55 -2.84 -6.16 9.97
CA TYR A 55 -1.98 -5.72 11.07
C TYR A 55 -2.32 -4.32 11.57
N TYR A 56 -3.25 -3.61 10.94
CA TYR A 56 -3.73 -2.34 11.47
C TYR A 56 -4.63 -2.58 12.69
N ASP A 57 -4.51 -1.69 13.67
CA ASP A 57 -5.38 -1.67 14.83
C ASP A 57 -6.63 -0.84 14.52
N ALA A 58 -7.76 -1.53 14.34
CA ALA A 58 -9.03 -0.92 14.01
C ALA A 58 -9.55 0.05 15.09
N ALA A 59 -9.07 -0.03 16.33
CA ALA A 59 -9.44 0.92 17.38
C ALA A 59 -8.67 2.25 17.28
N ARG A 60 -7.56 2.27 16.53
CA ARG A 60 -6.66 3.43 16.40
C ARG A 60 -6.74 4.09 15.03
N VAL A 61 -7.10 3.34 13.99
CA VAL A 61 -7.21 3.85 12.63
C VAL A 61 -8.63 4.33 12.37
N GLU A 62 -8.76 5.61 12.00
CA GLU A 62 -10.02 6.20 11.56
C GLU A 62 -10.29 5.89 10.09
N ARG A 63 -9.28 6.14 9.25
CA ARG A 63 -9.33 5.95 7.79
C ARG A 63 -7.95 5.61 7.27
N LEU A 64 -7.89 4.79 6.23
CA LEU A 64 -6.66 4.44 5.53
C LEU A 64 -6.77 4.78 4.04
N VAL A 65 -5.82 5.56 3.53
CA VAL A 65 -5.66 5.85 2.10
C VAL A 65 -4.42 5.11 1.61
N GLY A 66 -4.63 4.03 0.86
CA GLY A 66 -3.57 3.24 0.24
C GLY A 66 -3.23 3.77 -1.15
N VAL A 67 -1.97 4.11 -1.39
CA VAL A 67 -1.49 4.63 -2.68
C VAL A 67 -0.57 3.61 -3.35
N ASP A 68 -0.88 3.24 -4.60
CA ASP A 68 0.00 2.40 -5.43
C ASP A 68 -0.22 2.67 -6.93
N PRO A 69 0.84 2.71 -7.77
CA PRO A 69 0.67 2.92 -9.21
C PRO A 69 0.09 1.69 -9.94
N ASP A 70 0.22 0.50 -9.37
CA ASP A 70 -0.19 -0.77 -9.96
C ASP A 70 -1.65 -1.11 -9.65
N GLY A 71 -2.51 -0.90 -10.63
CA GLY A 71 -3.93 -1.23 -10.52
C GLY A 71 -4.22 -2.73 -10.32
N THR A 72 -3.34 -3.62 -10.77
CA THR A 72 -3.49 -5.07 -10.51
C THR A 72 -3.31 -5.34 -9.02
N MET A 73 -2.30 -4.74 -8.39
CA MET A 73 -2.05 -4.86 -6.96
C MET A 73 -3.21 -4.28 -6.14
N LEU A 74 -3.70 -3.08 -6.50
CA LEU A 74 -4.86 -2.47 -5.83
C LEU A 74 -6.12 -3.34 -5.96
N GLY A 75 -6.34 -3.98 -7.11
CA GLY A 75 -7.43 -4.94 -7.29
C GLY A 75 -7.33 -6.15 -6.34
N LEU A 76 -6.12 -6.63 -6.05
CA LEU A 76 -5.91 -7.69 -5.03
C LEU A 76 -6.20 -7.19 -3.61
N ALA A 77 -5.98 -5.91 -3.34
CA ALA A 77 -6.21 -5.30 -2.04
C ALA A 77 -7.69 -4.98 -1.79
N GLU A 78 -8.48 -4.70 -2.82
CA GLU A 78 -9.86 -4.23 -2.71
C GLU A 78 -10.76 -5.18 -1.90
N SER A 79 -10.68 -6.48 -2.19
CA SER A 79 -11.46 -7.50 -1.45
C SER A 79 -11.15 -7.54 0.05
N LYS A 80 -9.87 -7.37 0.41
CA LYS A 80 -9.42 -7.33 1.82
C LYS A 80 -9.81 -6.02 2.49
N SER A 81 -9.72 -4.92 1.74
CA SER A 81 -10.06 -3.58 2.19
C SER A 81 -11.51 -3.50 2.67
N ARG A 82 -12.43 -4.10 1.91
CA ARG A 82 -13.86 -4.18 2.26
C ARG A 82 -14.19 -5.04 3.49
N SER A 83 -13.24 -5.82 3.99
CA SER A 83 -13.45 -6.71 5.15
C SER A 83 -13.08 -6.07 6.50
N LEU A 84 -12.50 -4.86 6.48
CA LEU A 84 -12.12 -4.14 7.69
C LEU A 84 -13.28 -3.32 8.24
N SER A 85 -13.20 -2.99 9.53
CA SER A 85 -14.19 -2.20 10.24
C SER A 85 -13.99 -0.68 10.12
N PHE A 86 -12.95 -0.25 9.40
CA PHE A 86 -12.63 1.16 9.14
C PHE A 86 -12.54 1.40 7.64
N GLU A 87 -12.64 2.67 7.24
CA GLU A 87 -12.64 3.06 5.83
C GLU A 87 -11.27 2.84 5.19
N VAL A 88 -11.24 2.17 4.04
CA VAL A 88 -10.04 2.00 3.24
C VAL A 88 -10.31 2.48 1.81
N GLU A 89 -9.58 3.52 1.41
CA GLU A 89 -9.58 4.02 0.04
C GLU A 89 -8.32 3.58 -0.68
N CYS A 90 -8.47 3.02 -1.88
CA CYS A 90 -7.35 2.65 -2.75
C CYS A 90 -7.20 3.69 -3.86
N LEU A 91 -6.13 4.47 -3.79
CA LEU A 91 -5.84 5.52 -4.75
C LEU A 91 -4.70 5.11 -5.68
N ARG A 92 -4.96 5.19 -6.98
CA ARG A 92 -3.97 4.84 -7.99
C ARG A 92 -3.12 6.05 -8.37
N ALA A 93 -1.97 6.19 -7.73
CA ALA A 93 -1.00 7.25 -8.02
C ALA A 93 0.45 6.80 -7.76
N ASN A 94 1.40 7.65 -8.13
CA ASN A 94 2.82 7.39 -7.90
C ASN A 94 3.26 7.91 -6.53
N GLY A 95 4.25 7.27 -5.91
CA GLY A 95 4.76 7.65 -4.59
C GLY A 95 5.39 9.04 -4.56
N GLU A 96 6.01 9.47 -5.67
CA GLU A 96 6.61 10.80 -5.83
C GLU A 96 5.58 11.93 -5.93
N ARG A 97 4.31 11.63 -6.25
CA ARG A 97 3.27 12.64 -6.46
C ARG A 97 1.93 12.13 -5.95
N LEU A 98 1.69 12.37 -4.68
CA LEU A 98 0.44 12.02 -4.01
C LEU A 98 -0.63 13.08 -4.30
N PRO A 99 -1.77 12.74 -4.89
CA PRO A 99 -2.89 13.66 -5.09
C PRO A 99 -3.72 13.80 -3.81
N LEU A 100 -3.06 14.15 -2.71
CA LEU A 100 -3.62 14.32 -1.37
C LEU A 100 -3.31 15.74 -0.88
N SER A 101 -4.06 16.25 0.08
CA SER A 101 -3.74 17.52 0.74
C SER A 101 -2.56 17.34 1.71
N ASP A 102 -1.72 18.36 1.84
CA ASP A 102 -0.49 18.34 2.64
C ASP A 102 -0.70 17.92 4.10
N ASP A 103 -1.85 18.28 4.69
CA ASP A 103 -2.18 18.00 6.10
C ASP A 103 -3.22 16.88 6.27
N LEU A 104 -3.37 15.98 5.30
CA LEU A 104 -4.37 14.90 5.38
C LEU A 104 -4.03 13.85 6.44
N ALA A 105 -2.75 13.51 6.59
CA ALA A 105 -2.33 12.29 7.27
C ALA A 105 -1.82 12.56 8.69
N ASP A 106 -2.39 11.87 9.66
CA ASP A 106 -1.84 11.78 11.02
C ASP A 106 -0.65 10.82 11.06
N THR A 107 -0.73 9.72 10.29
CA THR A 107 0.36 8.74 10.14
C THR A 107 0.64 8.44 8.67
N VAL A 108 1.93 8.45 8.29
CA VAL A 108 2.38 7.92 7.00
C VAL A 108 3.06 6.57 7.19
N VAL A 109 2.63 5.57 6.42
CA VAL A 109 3.20 4.22 6.41
C VAL A 109 3.88 3.95 5.08
N VAL A 110 5.12 3.46 5.15
CA VAL A 110 5.85 2.97 3.97
C VAL A 110 6.45 1.62 4.29
N THR A 111 6.06 0.58 3.55
CA THR A 111 6.49 -0.80 3.83
C THR A 111 7.00 -1.47 2.57
N TYR A 112 8.33 -1.61 2.47
CA TYR A 112 9.01 -2.25 1.33
C TYR A 112 8.73 -1.61 -0.04
N ALA A 113 8.45 -0.30 -0.07
CA ALA A 113 8.13 0.43 -1.31
C ALA A 113 9.27 1.30 -1.84
N PHE A 114 10.10 1.90 -0.97
CA PHE A 114 11.17 2.82 -1.41
C PHE A 114 12.21 2.17 -2.31
N CYS A 115 12.37 0.85 -2.28
CA CYS A 115 13.27 0.15 -3.20
C CYS A 115 12.78 0.15 -4.66
N THR A 116 11.56 0.60 -4.93
CA THR A 116 10.97 0.68 -6.28
C THR A 116 10.56 2.09 -6.69
N ILE A 117 10.75 3.09 -5.83
CA ILE A 117 10.45 4.50 -6.13
C ILE A 117 11.73 5.15 -6.68
N PRO A 118 11.74 5.61 -7.94
CA PRO A 118 12.96 6.14 -8.59
C PRO A 118 13.55 7.36 -7.88
N ASP A 119 12.69 8.27 -7.43
CA ASP A 119 13.10 9.49 -6.72
C ASP A 119 12.29 9.67 -5.43
N PRO A 120 12.72 9.07 -4.31
CA PRO A 120 12.00 9.18 -3.04
C PRO A 120 12.17 10.55 -2.36
N GLN A 121 12.87 11.50 -2.98
CA GLN A 121 13.08 12.86 -2.47
C GLN A 121 12.31 13.93 -3.26
N ALA A 122 11.61 13.53 -4.32
CA ALA A 122 10.89 14.41 -5.25
C ALA A 122 9.74 15.20 -4.62
#